data_AF-A0A3C1PGN0-F1
#
_entry.id   AF-A0A3C1PGN0-F1
#
_cell.length_a   1.000
_cell.length_b   1.000
_cell.length_c   1.000
_cell.angle_alpha   90.00
_cell.angle_beta   90.00
_cell.angle_gamma   90.00
#
_symmetry.space_group_name_H-M   'P 1'
#
loop_
_entity.id
_entity.type
_entity.pdbx_description
1 polymer ?
#
loop_
_entity_poly.entity_id
_entity_poly.type
_entity_poly.pdbx_seq_one_letter_code
_entity_poly.pdbx_strand_id
1 'polypeptide(L)'
;MLKLFKPEIFQGSLSKQNYFEGWYFKHVSASENQVYAFIPGISLSKNDAHSFIQVINGITGETHYISYPKNEFSFKTDRLFVQVGKSVFTDQFIDLDIDNPGIKVQGRLAYSGLAKYPSKPWAPGIMGWYSFVPFMECYHGVVSANHVIGGSLQINSETLDFSNGKGYIEKDWGTSFPESWIWL
;
A
#
# COMPACT_ATOMS: atom_id res chain seq x y z
N MET A 1 1.66 4.01 -22.61
CA MET A 1 1.32 2.63 -22.19
C MET A 1 0.09 2.73 -21.30
N LEU A 2 -1.00 2.00 -21.57
CA LEU A 2 -2.27 2.17 -20.83
C LEU A 2 -2.08 1.82 -19.33
N LYS A 3 -2.57 2.67 -18.42
CA LYS A 3 -2.49 2.48 -16.96
C LYS A 3 -3.02 1.11 -16.49
N LEU A 4 -3.94 0.53 -17.27
CA LEU A 4 -4.53 -0.79 -17.07
C LEU A 4 -3.50 -1.92 -16.92
N PHE A 5 -2.37 -1.85 -17.62
CA PHE A 5 -1.30 -2.86 -17.56
C PHE A 5 -0.24 -2.55 -16.50
N LYS A 6 -0.48 -1.52 -15.68
CA LYS A 6 0.36 -1.13 -14.56
C LYS A 6 -0.52 -0.91 -13.33
N PRO A 7 -1.22 -1.95 -12.83
CA PRO A 7 -2.16 -1.78 -11.72
C PRO A 7 -1.49 -1.13 -10.50
N GLU A 8 -0.18 -1.28 -10.32
CA GLU A 8 0.60 -0.73 -9.23
C GLU A 8 0.65 0.81 -9.19
N ILE A 9 0.56 1.52 -10.33
CA ILE A 9 0.61 3.00 -10.33
C ILE A 9 -0.72 3.61 -9.90
N PHE A 10 -0.70 4.89 -9.55
CA PHE A 10 -1.93 5.65 -9.28
C PHE A 10 -2.87 5.69 -10.50
N GLN A 11 -4.04 5.08 -10.37
CA GLN A 11 -5.04 4.93 -11.42
C GLN A 11 -5.96 6.15 -11.48
N GLY A 12 -6.23 6.76 -10.33
CA GLY A 12 -7.14 7.89 -10.18
C GLY A 12 -6.63 9.21 -10.75
N SER A 13 -7.31 10.27 -10.33
CA SER A 13 -6.87 11.66 -10.45
C SER A 13 -7.27 12.41 -9.17
N LEU A 14 -6.48 13.41 -8.76
CA LEU A 14 -6.75 14.21 -7.56
C LEU A 14 -8.00 15.11 -7.67
N SER A 15 -8.59 15.17 -8.87
CA SER A 15 -9.85 15.85 -9.16
C SER A 15 -11.08 14.95 -9.05
N LYS A 16 -10.92 13.64 -8.83
CA LYS A 16 -12.05 12.72 -8.64
C LYS A 16 -12.82 13.03 -7.35
N GLN A 17 -14.06 12.58 -7.34
CA GLN A 17 -14.96 12.58 -6.20
C GLN A 17 -15.45 11.15 -5.98
N ASN A 18 -15.74 10.79 -4.73
CA ASN A 18 -16.12 9.44 -4.30
C ASN A 18 -15.12 8.40 -4.80
N TYR A 19 -13.84 8.63 -4.50
CA TYR A 19 -12.76 7.78 -4.97
C TYR A 19 -11.80 7.45 -3.83
N PHE A 20 -11.38 6.20 -3.76
CA PHE A 20 -10.29 5.79 -2.90
C PHE A 20 -9.23 5.05 -3.71
N GLU A 21 -7.99 5.10 -3.21
CA GLU A 21 -6.91 4.30 -3.73
C GLU A 21 -5.87 4.10 -2.63
N GLY A 22 -5.49 2.85 -2.38
CA GLY A 22 -4.57 2.47 -1.31
C GLY A 22 -3.70 1.28 -1.70
N TRP A 23 -2.51 1.22 -1.12
CA TRP A 23 -1.55 0.15 -1.34
C TRP A 23 -1.26 -0.52 -0.01
N TYR A 24 -1.41 -1.84 0.07
CA TYR A 24 -1.17 -2.59 1.29
C TYR A 24 0.22 -3.22 1.23
N PHE A 25 1.13 -2.76 2.09
CA PHE A 25 2.46 -3.34 2.26
C PHE A 25 2.49 -4.13 3.56
N LYS A 26 2.65 -5.44 3.49
CA LYS A 26 2.80 -6.32 4.65
C LYS A 26 4.23 -6.77 4.81
N HIS A 27 4.70 -6.77 6.04
CA HIS A 27 6.04 -7.17 6.46
C HIS A 27 5.95 -8.17 7.59
N VAL A 28 6.61 -9.31 7.42
CA VAL A 28 6.74 -10.37 8.42
C VAL A 28 8.22 -10.56 8.69
N SER A 29 8.66 -10.47 9.95
CA SER A 29 10.06 -10.72 10.32
C SER A 29 10.47 -12.17 10.05
N ALA A 30 11.78 -12.43 9.97
CA ALA A 30 12.28 -13.79 9.76
C ALA A 30 11.88 -14.78 10.87
N SER A 31 11.69 -14.27 12.10
CA SER A 31 11.20 -15.02 13.25
C SER A 31 9.67 -15.10 13.34
N GLU A 32 8.94 -14.49 12.40
CA GLU A 32 7.47 -14.47 12.30
C GLU A 32 6.73 -13.89 13.52
N ASN A 33 7.47 -13.30 14.47
CA ASN A 33 6.94 -12.69 15.68
C ASN A 33 6.68 -11.19 15.56
N GLN A 34 7.06 -10.59 14.44
CA GLN A 34 6.75 -9.20 14.11
C GLN A 34 6.01 -9.19 12.78
N VAL A 35 4.77 -8.69 12.79
CA VAL A 35 3.94 -8.55 11.60
C VAL A 35 3.39 -7.13 11.60
N TYR A 36 3.73 -6.35 10.58
CA TYR A 36 3.20 -5.02 10.39
C TYR A 36 2.70 -4.84 8.97
N ALA A 37 1.62 -4.07 8.83
CA ALA A 37 1.20 -3.56 7.54
C ALA A 37 1.16 -2.04 7.54
N PHE A 38 1.62 -1.44 6.45
CA PHE A 38 1.59 0.00 6.20
C PHE A 38 0.80 0.24 4.93
N ILE A 39 -0.25 1.05 5.03
CA ILE A 39 -1.21 1.28 3.95
C ILE A 39 -1.26 2.78 3.64
N PRO A 40 -0.39 3.29 2.75
CA PRO A 40 -0.58 4.62 2.20
C PRO A 40 -1.82 4.65 1.29
N GLY A 41 -2.54 5.75 1.31
CA GLY A 41 -3.66 5.93 0.40
C GLY A 41 -4.18 7.35 0.31
N ILE A 42 -5.20 7.51 -0.53
CA ILE A 42 -5.95 8.73 -0.69
C ILE A 42 -7.45 8.42 -0.68
N SER A 43 -8.20 9.23 0.06
CA SER A 43 -9.66 9.23 0.09
C SER A 43 -10.14 10.59 -0.45
N LEU A 44 -10.90 10.56 -1.52
CA LEU A 44 -11.44 11.74 -2.21
C LEU A 44 -12.95 11.75 -2.06
N SER A 45 -13.42 12.21 -0.91
CA SER A 45 -14.83 12.52 -0.70
C SER A 45 -15.09 14.03 -0.85
N LYS A 46 -16.35 14.42 -1.05
CA LYS A 46 -16.72 15.83 -1.30
C LYS A 46 -16.32 16.78 -0.17
N ASN A 47 -16.41 16.32 1.08
CA ASN A 47 -16.21 17.15 2.28
C ASN A 47 -14.99 16.74 3.11
N ASP A 48 -14.39 15.59 2.81
CA ASP A 48 -13.27 15.04 3.56
C ASP A 48 -12.31 14.36 2.57
N ALA A 49 -11.58 15.19 1.82
CA ALA A 49 -10.56 14.74 0.90
C ALA A 49 -9.19 14.83 1.58
N HIS A 50 -8.58 13.68 1.83
CA HIS A 50 -7.31 13.58 2.54
C HIS A 50 -6.49 12.40 2.02
N SER A 51 -5.20 12.42 2.28
CA SER A 51 -4.35 11.23 2.21
C SER A 51 -4.16 10.62 3.58
N PHE A 52 -3.71 9.39 3.64
CA PHE A 52 -3.53 8.70 4.90
C PHE A 52 -2.40 7.69 4.84
N ILE A 53 -1.92 7.33 6.02
CA ILE A 53 -1.19 6.10 6.25
C ILE A 53 -1.93 5.35 7.35
N GLN A 54 -2.39 4.14 7.06
CA GLN A 54 -2.88 3.22 8.07
C GLN A 54 -1.76 2.25 8.47
N VAL A 55 -1.57 2.07 9.77
CA VAL A 55 -0.60 1.13 10.33
C VAL A 55 -1.36 0.05 11.08
N ILE A 56 -1.06 -1.22 10.81
CA ILE A 56 -1.69 -2.36 11.46
C ILE A 56 -0.59 -3.23 12.07
N ASN A 57 -0.69 -3.53 13.36
CA ASN A 57 0.07 -4.60 13.98
C ASN A 57 -0.68 -5.91 13.76
N GLY A 58 -0.11 -6.81 12.95
CA GLY A 58 -0.72 -8.08 12.59
C GLY A 58 -0.71 -9.14 13.69
N ILE A 59 0.01 -8.92 14.79
CA ILE A 59 0.01 -9.80 15.97
C ILE A 59 -1.07 -9.39 16.96
N THR A 60 -1.19 -8.09 17.27
CA THR A 60 -2.14 -7.58 18.27
C THR A 60 -3.48 -7.17 17.68
N GLY A 61 -3.54 -6.91 16.37
CA GLY A 61 -4.70 -6.31 15.69
C GLY A 61 -4.82 -4.79 15.88
N GLU A 62 -3.90 -4.17 16.63
CA GLU A 62 -3.90 -2.73 16.84
C GLU A 62 -3.76 -1.98 15.52
N THR A 63 -4.58 -0.95 15.34
CA THR A 63 -4.64 -0.17 14.10
C THR A 63 -4.57 1.32 14.41
N HIS A 64 -3.74 2.03 13.65
CA HIS A 64 -3.69 3.49 13.67
C HIS A 64 -3.99 4.04 12.27
N TYR A 65 -4.89 5.01 12.18
CA TYR A 65 -5.17 5.73 10.95
C TYR A 65 -4.64 7.16 11.09
N ILE A 66 -3.60 7.50 10.33
CA ILE A 66 -2.98 8.81 10.37
C ILE A 66 -3.42 9.58 9.13
N SER A 67 -4.20 10.63 9.33
CA SER A 67 -4.68 11.50 8.24
C SER A 67 -3.67 12.60 7.94
N TYR A 68 -3.45 12.83 6.65
CA TYR A 68 -2.57 13.86 6.10
C TYR A 68 -3.36 14.74 5.12
N PRO A 69 -3.08 16.04 5.04
CA PRO A 69 -3.63 16.93 4.02
C PRO A 69 -3.46 16.36 2.60
N LYS A 70 -4.47 16.52 1.74
CA LYS A 70 -4.43 16.02 0.34
C LYS A 70 -3.20 16.48 -0.46
N ASN A 71 -2.67 17.66 -0.17
CA ASN A 71 -1.50 18.21 -0.84
C ASN A 71 -0.17 17.57 -0.38
N GLU A 72 -0.18 16.73 0.65
CA GLU A 72 0.96 15.90 1.07
C GLU A 72 0.95 14.51 0.41
N PHE A 73 0.01 14.27 -0.52
CA PHE A 73 0.00 13.10 -1.40
C PHE A 73 0.73 13.41 -2.70
N SER A 74 1.74 12.61 -3.04
CA SER A 74 2.36 12.67 -4.38
C SER A 74 2.62 11.27 -4.93
N PHE A 75 2.69 11.17 -6.26
CA PHE A 75 2.84 9.90 -6.94
C PHE A 75 3.63 10.06 -8.24
N LYS A 76 4.11 8.94 -8.79
CA LYS A 76 4.63 8.87 -10.17
C LYS A 76 3.65 8.12 -11.08
N THR A 77 3.66 8.47 -12.36
CA THR A 77 2.74 7.93 -13.37
C THR A 77 3.34 6.77 -14.17
N ASP A 78 4.63 6.50 -14.01
CA ASP A 78 5.38 5.52 -14.78
C ASP A 78 5.81 4.28 -13.98
N ARG A 79 5.81 4.38 -12.64
CA ARG A 79 6.21 3.33 -11.68
C ARG A 79 5.48 3.46 -10.34
N LEU A 80 5.48 2.40 -9.52
CA LEU A 80 4.99 2.47 -8.15
C LEU A 80 5.89 3.41 -7.34
N PHE A 81 5.35 4.59 -7.07
CA PHE A 81 5.89 5.56 -6.15
C PHE A 81 4.71 6.34 -5.58
N VAL A 82 4.53 6.26 -4.27
CA VAL A 82 3.54 7.01 -3.51
C VAL A 82 4.26 7.64 -2.33
N GLN A 83 4.00 8.90 -2.09
CA GLN A 83 4.46 9.60 -0.91
C GLN A 83 3.26 10.18 -0.18
N VAL A 84 3.22 9.98 1.13
CA VAL A 84 2.23 10.57 2.05
C VAL A 84 3.00 11.21 3.19
N GLY A 85 2.86 12.53 3.31
CA GLY A 85 3.71 13.33 4.19
C GLY A 85 5.18 13.13 3.86
N LYS A 86 5.95 12.65 4.84
CA LYS A 86 7.39 12.36 4.68
C LYS A 86 7.68 10.90 4.31
N SER A 87 6.68 10.02 4.37
CA SER A 87 6.87 8.59 4.11
C SER A 87 6.75 8.29 2.62
N VAL A 88 7.64 7.44 2.10
CA VAL A 88 7.74 7.05 0.69
C VAL A 88 7.55 5.55 0.55
N PHE A 89 6.75 5.15 -0.45
CA PHE A 89 6.38 3.77 -0.73
C PHE A 89 6.64 3.44 -2.20
N THR A 90 7.39 2.37 -2.45
CA THR A 90 7.76 1.90 -3.79
C THR A 90 7.72 0.37 -3.87
N ASP A 91 7.83 -0.22 -5.06
CA ASP A 91 8.02 -1.68 -5.19
C ASP A 91 9.42 -2.15 -4.77
N GLN A 92 10.35 -1.24 -4.46
CA GLN A 92 11.74 -1.55 -4.11
C GLN A 92 12.09 -1.30 -2.63
N PHE A 93 11.35 -0.42 -1.97
CA PHE A 93 11.54 -0.08 -0.56
C PHE A 93 10.34 0.72 -0.03
N ILE A 94 10.24 0.77 1.29
CA ILE A 94 9.52 1.83 2.00
C ILE A 94 10.49 2.61 2.88
N ASP A 95 10.24 3.91 3.01
CA ASP A 95 10.95 4.83 3.89
C ASP A 95 9.87 5.53 4.72
N LEU A 96 9.86 5.27 6.03
CA LEU A 96 8.80 5.71 6.92
C LEU A 96 9.32 6.81 7.85
N ASP A 97 8.54 7.88 7.94
CA ASP A 97 8.68 8.94 8.93
C ASP A 97 7.27 9.38 9.34
N ILE A 98 6.76 8.74 10.38
CA ILE A 98 5.44 8.95 10.98
C ILE A 98 5.67 9.42 12.41
N ASP A 99 5.19 10.63 12.72
CA ASP A 99 5.18 11.18 14.08
C ASP A 99 3.75 11.59 14.42
N ASN A 100 3.00 10.65 15.01
CA ASN A 100 1.61 10.85 15.41
C ASN A 100 1.46 10.50 16.90
N PRO A 101 0.57 11.16 17.68
CA PRO A 101 0.47 10.92 19.12
C PRO A 101 0.22 9.45 19.53
N GLY A 102 -0.43 8.66 18.67
CA GLY A 102 -0.69 7.24 18.92
C GLY A 102 0.39 6.28 18.43
N ILE A 103 1.25 6.69 17.50
CA ILE A 103 2.30 5.83 16.95
C ILE A 103 3.42 6.67 16.30
N LYS A 104 4.66 6.30 16.60
CA LYS A 104 5.85 6.83 15.91
C LYS A 104 6.52 5.73 15.12
N VAL A 105 6.84 5.96 13.86
CA VAL A 105 7.53 4.98 13.01
C VAL A 105 8.61 5.70 12.22
N GLN A 106 9.84 5.22 12.33
CA GLN A 106 10.97 5.74 11.57
C GLN A 106 11.85 4.60 11.05
N GLY A 107 12.31 4.72 9.81
CA GLY A 107 13.28 3.79 9.23
C GLY A 107 12.92 3.34 7.83
N ARG A 108 13.74 2.44 7.29
CA ARG A 108 13.67 2.03 5.90
C ARG A 108 13.74 0.52 5.78
N LEU A 109 12.84 -0.04 4.98
CA LEU A 109 12.86 -1.44 4.58
C LEU A 109 13.09 -1.52 3.07
N ALA A 110 14.15 -2.20 2.65
CA ALA A 110 14.46 -2.46 1.25
C ALA A 110 13.96 -3.86 0.85
N TYR A 111 13.58 -4.01 -0.42
CA TYR A 111 13.04 -5.24 -0.97
C TYR A 111 13.94 -5.82 -2.04
N SER A 112 14.04 -7.15 -2.05
CA SER A 112 14.74 -7.91 -3.09
C SER A 112 13.98 -9.17 -3.46
N GLY A 113 14.18 -9.68 -4.68
CA GLY A 113 13.52 -10.89 -5.15
C GLY A 113 12.00 -10.76 -5.31
N LEU A 114 11.53 -9.62 -5.85
CA LEU A 114 10.10 -9.36 -6.09
C LEU A 114 9.46 -10.44 -6.97
N ALA A 115 8.53 -11.20 -6.40
CA ALA A 115 7.66 -12.10 -7.15
C ALA A 115 6.45 -11.30 -7.69
N LYS A 116 6.64 -10.65 -8.84
CA LYS A 116 5.58 -9.89 -9.52
C LYS A 116 4.49 -10.82 -10.04
N TYR A 117 3.24 -10.38 -9.95
CA TYR A 117 2.12 -11.13 -10.54
C TYR A 117 2.24 -11.11 -12.08
N PRO A 118 2.06 -12.24 -12.78
CA PRO A 118 2.17 -12.28 -14.23
C PRO A 118 1.09 -11.42 -14.90
N SER A 119 1.50 -10.58 -15.84
CA SER A 119 0.58 -9.79 -16.67
C SER A 119 0.49 -10.36 -18.08
N LYS A 120 -0.73 -10.51 -18.61
CA LYS A 120 -1.00 -10.94 -19.98
C LYS A 120 -1.94 -9.93 -20.66
N PRO A 121 -1.92 -9.80 -22.00
CA PRO A 121 -2.81 -8.91 -22.73
C PRO A 121 -4.31 -9.14 -22.45
N TRP A 122 -4.72 -10.37 -22.12
CA TRP A 122 -6.09 -10.76 -21.77
C TRP A 122 -6.31 -10.98 -20.26
N ALA A 123 -5.26 -10.77 -19.45
CA ALA A 123 -5.30 -10.85 -17.99
C ALA A 123 -4.24 -9.89 -17.42
N PRO A 124 -4.53 -8.58 -17.38
CA PRO A 124 -3.55 -7.56 -17.00
C PRO A 124 -2.96 -7.73 -15.59
N GLY A 125 -3.68 -8.41 -14.70
CA GLY A 125 -3.22 -8.75 -13.35
C GLY A 125 -4.09 -9.83 -12.70
N ILE A 126 -4.10 -9.85 -11.36
CA ILE A 126 -4.78 -10.84 -10.52
C ILE A 126 -6.29 -10.97 -10.78
N MET A 127 -6.94 -9.87 -11.19
CA MET A 127 -8.37 -9.88 -11.55
C MET A 127 -8.64 -10.58 -12.90
N GLY A 128 -7.60 -10.96 -13.66
CA GLY A 128 -7.76 -11.58 -14.96
C GLY A 128 -8.51 -10.67 -15.94
N TRP A 129 -9.54 -11.22 -16.60
CA TRP A 129 -10.36 -10.46 -17.55
C TRP A 129 -11.29 -9.43 -16.86
N TYR A 130 -11.53 -9.54 -15.55
CA TYR A 130 -12.31 -8.54 -14.81
C TYR A 130 -11.62 -7.17 -14.79
N SER A 131 -10.31 -7.08 -15.03
CA SER A 131 -9.63 -5.80 -15.20
C SER A 131 -10.22 -4.94 -16.33
N PHE A 132 -10.91 -5.54 -17.32
CA PHE A 132 -11.55 -4.82 -18.42
C PHE A 132 -12.99 -4.41 -18.13
N VAL A 133 -13.62 -4.92 -17.07
CA VAL A 133 -15.02 -4.61 -16.74
C VAL A 133 -15.07 -3.18 -16.20
N PRO A 134 -15.78 -2.25 -16.84
CA PRO A 134 -15.83 -0.86 -16.39
C PRO A 134 -16.75 -0.71 -15.17
N PHE A 135 -16.56 0.38 -14.41
CA PHE A 135 -17.44 0.79 -13.30
C PHE A 135 -17.59 -0.20 -12.14
N MET A 136 -16.64 -1.13 -11.96
CA MET A 136 -16.57 -1.89 -10.70
C MET A 136 -16.33 -0.95 -9.52
N GLU A 137 -16.96 -1.24 -8.39
CA GLU A 137 -16.83 -0.46 -7.17
C GLU A 137 -15.41 -0.51 -6.61
N CYS A 138 -14.76 -1.67 -6.73
CA CYS A 138 -13.38 -1.90 -6.33
C CYS A 138 -12.65 -2.72 -7.40
N TYR A 139 -11.44 -2.27 -7.73
CA TYR A 139 -10.46 -3.02 -8.49
C TYR A 139 -9.29 -3.37 -7.56
N HIS A 140 -8.64 -4.48 -7.86
CA HIS A 140 -7.60 -5.09 -7.05
C HIS A 140 -6.36 -5.42 -7.91
N GLY A 141 -5.17 -5.28 -7.32
CA GLY A 141 -3.90 -5.56 -7.97
C GLY A 141 -2.86 -6.12 -7.00
N VAL A 142 -2.20 -7.20 -7.38
CA VAL A 142 -1.02 -7.72 -6.67
C VAL A 142 0.24 -7.17 -7.33
N VAL A 143 1.04 -6.41 -6.57
CA VAL A 143 2.32 -5.85 -7.03
C VAL A 143 3.44 -6.86 -6.80
N SER A 144 3.47 -7.48 -5.61
CA SER A 144 4.44 -8.51 -5.24
C SER A 144 3.79 -9.52 -4.32
N ALA A 145 3.71 -10.79 -4.77
CA ALA A 145 3.18 -11.87 -3.96
C ALA A 145 4.15 -12.34 -2.86
N ASN A 146 5.46 -12.11 -3.06
CA ASN A 146 6.50 -12.42 -2.10
C ASN A 146 7.78 -11.63 -2.42
N HIS A 147 8.51 -11.18 -1.41
CA HIS A 147 9.86 -10.65 -1.54
C HIS A 147 10.61 -10.76 -0.23
N VAL A 148 11.94 -10.64 -0.29
CA VAL A 148 12.81 -10.60 0.88
C VAL A 148 12.96 -9.17 1.35
N ILE A 149 12.85 -8.96 2.66
CA ILE A 149 13.02 -7.67 3.32
C ILE A 149 14.43 -7.54 3.87
N GLY A 150 15.03 -6.35 3.76
CA GLY A 150 16.24 -5.96 4.45
C GLY A 150 16.05 -4.65 5.20
N GLY A 151 16.53 -4.58 6.45
CA GLY A 151 16.47 -3.39 7.28
C GLY A 151 15.56 -3.55 8.50
N SER A 152 15.40 -2.45 9.22
CA SER A 152 14.68 -2.40 10.49
C SER A 152 13.84 -1.12 10.58
N LEU A 153 12.83 -1.14 11.44
CA LEU A 153 12.03 0.03 11.78
C LEU A 153 12.15 0.31 13.27
N GLN A 154 12.25 1.58 13.63
CA GLN A 154 11.98 2.05 14.99
C GLN A 154 10.49 2.34 15.09
N ILE A 155 9.77 1.56 15.90
CA ILE A 155 8.36 1.74 16.18
C ILE A 155 8.22 2.10 17.67
N ASN A 156 7.73 3.30 17.95
CA ASN A 156 7.75 3.92 19.27
C ASN A 156 9.17 3.90 19.86
N SER A 157 9.38 3.18 20.97
CA SER A 157 10.69 3.02 21.62
C SER A 157 11.45 1.76 21.18
N GLU A 158 10.84 0.89 20.39
CA GLU A 158 11.40 -0.41 20.03
C GLU A 158 12.01 -0.41 18.62
N THR A 159 13.10 -1.15 18.44
CA THR A 159 13.69 -1.38 17.12
C THR A 159 13.34 -2.80 16.69
N LEU A 160 12.60 -2.93 15.59
CA LEU A 160 12.15 -4.20 15.03
C LEU A 160 12.95 -4.51 13.77
N ASP A 161 13.65 -5.64 13.76
CA ASP A 161 14.38 -6.12 12.59
C ASP A 161 13.49 -6.97 11.69
N PHE A 162 13.43 -6.60 10.41
CA PHE A 162 12.69 -7.35 9.38
C PHE A 162 13.64 -8.03 8.39
N SER A 163 14.95 -7.98 8.61
CA SER A 163 15.95 -8.56 7.73
C SER A 163 15.72 -10.06 7.54
N ASN A 164 15.81 -10.51 6.28
CA ASN A 164 15.47 -11.86 5.83
C ASN A 164 13.99 -12.28 6.00
N GLY A 165 13.15 -11.34 6.43
CA GLY A 165 11.71 -11.50 6.50
C GLY A 165 11.05 -11.57 5.12
N LYS A 166 9.73 -11.71 5.13
CA LYS A 166 8.89 -11.82 3.93
C LYS A 166 7.95 -10.64 3.83
N GLY A 167 7.81 -10.13 2.61
CA GLY A 167 6.86 -9.06 2.35
C GLY A 167 5.91 -9.37 1.20
N TYR A 168 4.79 -8.65 1.22
CA TYR A 168 3.69 -8.75 0.27
C TYR A 168 3.17 -7.34 -0.05
N ILE A 169 2.83 -7.09 -1.31
CA ILE A 169 2.32 -5.78 -1.76
C ILE A 169 1.10 -6.00 -2.67
N GLU A 170 -0.02 -5.43 -2.27
CA GLU A 170 -1.23 -5.32 -3.09
C GLU A 170 -1.77 -3.90 -3.09
N LYS A 171 -2.85 -3.71 -3.82
CA LYS A 171 -3.45 -2.41 -4.02
C LYS A 171 -4.92 -2.54 -4.41
N ASP A 172 -5.73 -1.67 -3.83
CA ASP A 172 -7.14 -1.51 -4.16
C ASP A 172 -7.46 -0.07 -4.57
N TRP A 173 -8.39 0.09 -5.51
CA TRP A 173 -8.87 1.40 -5.92
C TRP A 173 -10.28 1.34 -6.50
N GLY A 174 -11.04 2.43 -6.35
CA GLY A 174 -12.41 2.47 -6.86
C GLY A 174 -13.26 3.51 -6.15
N THR A 175 -14.56 3.26 -6.11
CA THR A 175 -15.56 4.14 -5.47
C THR A 175 -16.01 3.63 -4.10
N SER A 176 -15.96 2.32 -3.85
CA SER A 176 -16.27 1.70 -2.56
C SER A 176 -15.58 0.34 -2.41
N PHE A 177 -15.30 -0.07 -1.18
CA PHE A 177 -15.00 -1.48 -0.89
C PHE A 177 -16.28 -2.33 -0.98
N PRO A 178 -16.15 -3.65 -1.25
CA PRO A 178 -17.29 -4.58 -1.21
C PRO A 178 -17.97 -4.58 0.18
N GLU A 179 -19.25 -4.96 0.27
CA GLU A 179 -19.96 -5.05 1.55
C GLU A 179 -19.35 -6.09 2.52
N SER A 180 -18.70 -7.13 1.99
CA SER A 180 -18.06 -8.17 2.79
C SER A 180 -16.90 -8.79 2.01
N TRP A 181 -15.80 -9.06 2.71
CA TRP A 181 -14.62 -9.71 2.16
C TRP A 181 -13.88 -10.49 3.26
N ILE A 182 -13.13 -11.51 2.86
CA ILE A 182 -12.25 -12.27 3.74
C ILE A 182 -10.84 -12.10 3.21
N TRP A 183 -9.94 -11.68 4.09
CA TRP A 183 -8.51 -11.57 3.81
C TRP A 183 -7.81 -12.74 4.52
N LEU A 184 -7.06 -13.57 3.79
CA LEU A 184 -6.42 -14.79 4.27
C LEU A 184 -4.90 -14.59 4.45
#